data_AF-A0A518VFC2-F1
#
_entry.id   AF-A0A518VFC2-F1
#
_cell.length_a   1.000
_cell.length_b   1.000
_cell.length_c   1.000
_cell.angle_alpha   90.00
_cell.angle_beta   90.00
_cell.angle_gamma   90.00
#
_symmetry.space_group_name_H-M   'P 1'
#
loop_
_entity.id
_entity.type
_entity.pdbx_description
1 polymer ?
#
loop_
_entity_poly.entity_id
_entity_poly.type
_entity_poly.pdbx_seq_one_letter_code
_entity_poly.pdbx_strand_id
1 'polypeptide(L)'
;MKRSGYLVLNSVLAVGLLTGCGNTGSTSTQPPQGEASSQTTAPQKDQQNADQDAIKKMQEVTLQAKEPVELITYLDKTIKNVKSETADQLLVILDEYYATHLIELNESFSKLLAENSNAQKLYEIGFPMDVTKIKDEPLKKYMQDKFAGKLALSDHQGDLYWKVDYEALRGEYSSYLTDDMKAYMELQRDESNKPISSDGSLMITRQELGERIVKVEKYLTTYDKGIKKTDVRNLYQTYLQEYLSNYRYEAIDEKTMKLLPEVKKAYEQFTKDHSGTKTAGIVTEYLQTVNKNKDVIYEHGKAGESIIGDAKPDISMFWGELQHKVEQLFGK
;
A
#
# COMPACT_ATOMS: atom_id res chain seq x y z
N MET A 1 -7.69 17.33 -18.42
CA MET A 1 -7.02 16.03 -18.65
C MET A 1 -7.82 14.96 -17.94
N LYS A 2 -8.37 13.98 -18.67
CA LYS A 2 -9.21 12.93 -18.09
C LYS A 2 -8.28 11.89 -17.44
N ARG A 3 -8.30 11.77 -16.11
CA ARG A 3 -7.61 10.69 -15.39
C ARG A 3 -8.56 9.49 -15.34
N SER A 4 -8.11 8.37 -15.91
CA SER A 4 -8.81 7.08 -15.84
C SER A 4 -8.81 6.59 -14.40
N GLY A 5 -9.95 6.68 -13.72
CA GLY A 5 -10.21 5.97 -12.48
C GLY A 5 -10.56 4.52 -12.80
N TYR A 6 -9.78 3.57 -12.27
CA TYR A 6 -10.14 2.16 -12.30
C TYR A 6 -11.23 1.91 -11.24
N LEU A 7 -12.44 1.60 -11.71
CA LEU A 7 -13.57 1.13 -10.91
C LEU A 7 -13.24 -0.24 -10.32
N VAL A 8 -13.14 -0.34 -9.00
CA VAL A 8 -13.09 -1.62 -8.29
C VAL A 8 -14.51 -2.17 -8.21
N LEU A 9 -14.73 -3.31 -8.90
CA LEU A 9 -16.01 -4.00 -8.93
C LEU A 9 -16.16 -4.86 -7.65
N ASN A 10 -16.95 -4.37 -6.70
CA ASN A 10 -17.28 -5.11 -5.48
C ASN A 10 -18.21 -6.30 -5.80
N SER A 11 -17.70 -7.52 -5.61
CA SER A 11 -18.48 -8.75 -5.72
C SER A 11 -18.99 -9.14 -4.33
N VAL A 12 -20.28 -8.92 -4.07
CA VAL A 12 -20.95 -9.36 -2.84
C VAL A 12 -21.22 -10.87 -2.95
N LEU A 13 -20.55 -11.69 -2.14
CA LEU A 13 -20.93 -13.09 -1.95
C LEU A 13 -22.00 -13.19 -0.86
N ALA A 14 -23.22 -13.57 -1.26
CA ALA A 14 -24.30 -13.94 -0.36
C ALA A 14 -24.12 -15.41 0.08
N VAL A 15 -24.02 -15.66 1.38
CA VAL A 15 -24.01 -17.02 1.96
C VAL A 15 -25.44 -17.41 2.34
N GLY A 16 -25.95 -18.46 1.71
CA GLY A 16 -27.26 -19.05 1.99
C GLY A 16 -27.24 -19.93 3.25
N LEU A 17 -28.27 -19.78 4.09
CA LEU A 17 -28.55 -20.64 5.24
C LEU A 17 -29.21 -21.94 4.77
N LEU A 18 -28.66 -23.10 5.15
CA LEU A 18 -29.36 -24.38 5.08
C LEU A 18 -29.77 -24.82 6.49
N THR A 19 -31.09 -24.83 6.72
CA THR A 19 -31.73 -25.56 7.82
C THR A 19 -32.20 -26.92 7.30
N GLY A 20 -32.01 -27.97 8.11
CA GLY A 20 -32.51 -29.31 7.80
C GLY A 20 -32.51 -30.21 9.04
N CYS A 21 -33.62 -30.23 9.76
CA CYS A 21 -33.93 -31.25 10.77
C CYS A 21 -34.56 -32.48 10.10
N GLY A 22 -34.23 -33.69 10.60
CA GLY A 22 -34.94 -34.93 10.29
C GLY A 22 -34.53 -36.05 11.23
N ASN A 23 -35.45 -36.46 12.11
CA ASN A 23 -35.32 -37.49 13.15
C ASN A 23 -36.00 -38.80 12.74
N THR A 24 -35.54 -39.94 13.31
CA THR A 24 -36.20 -41.24 13.61
C THR A 24 -35.14 -42.36 13.50
N GLY A 25 -34.93 -43.34 14.39
CA GLY A 25 -35.42 -43.72 15.70
C GLY A 25 -34.85 -45.11 16.07
N SER A 26 -34.85 -45.44 17.37
CA SER A 26 -34.83 -46.81 17.97
C SER A 26 -33.55 -47.34 18.67
N THR A 27 -33.62 -47.26 20.01
CA THR A 27 -33.34 -48.27 21.07
C THR A 27 -31.92 -48.76 21.47
N SER A 28 -31.61 -48.41 22.73
CA SER A 28 -31.18 -49.28 23.86
C SER A 28 -29.70 -49.59 24.07
N THR A 29 -29.06 -48.92 25.03
CA THR A 29 -28.64 -49.45 26.36
C THR A 29 -27.57 -48.53 27.01
N GLN A 30 -27.80 -48.12 28.26
CA GLN A 30 -26.78 -47.62 29.23
C GLN A 30 -26.39 -48.79 30.15
N PRO A 31 -25.22 -48.83 30.85
CA PRO A 31 -24.71 -47.77 31.77
C PRO A 31 -23.14 -47.74 31.90
N PRO A 32 -22.49 -47.12 32.92
CA PRO A 32 -22.77 -45.92 33.72
C PRO A 32 -21.67 -44.83 33.59
N GLN A 33 -21.93 -43.71 34.27
CA GLN A 33 -21.13 -42.48 34.40
C GLN A 33 -19.63 -42.69 34.66
N GLY A 34 -18.81 -41.98 33.87
CA GLY A 34 -17.50 -41.48 34.26
C GLY A 34 -17.51 -39.96 34.11
N GLU A 35 -17.16 -39.25 35.17
CA GLU A 35 -17.12 -37.80 35.27
C GLU A 35 -16.28 -37.18 34.13
N ALA A 36 -16.95 -36.55 33.16
CA ALA A 36 -16.28 -35.69 32.20
C ALA A 36 -16.27 -34.27 32.76
N SER A 37 -15.08 -33.87 33.21
CA SER A 37 -14.66 -32.51 33.54
C SER A 37 -15.35 -31.45 32.66
N SER A 38 -16.14 -30.58 33.29
CA SER A 38 -16.61 -29.32 32.70
C SER A 38 -15.42 -28.45 32.32
N GLN A 39 -15.01 -28.47 31.05
CA GLN A 39 -14.13 -27.44 30.51
C GLN A 39 -14.97 -26.22 30.12
N THR A 40 -14.81 -25.19 30.94
CA THR A 40 -15.38 -23.84 30.82
C THR A 40 -15.04 -23.22 29.45
N THR A 41 -16.03 -23.07 28.58
CA THR A 41 -15.92 -22.45 27.24
C THR A 41 -16.29 -20.97 27.20
N ALA A 42 -16.63 -20.37 28.35
CA ALA A 42 -17.19 -19.01 28.45
C ALA A 42 -16.26 -17.87 27.94
N PRO A 43 -14.94 -17.82 28.29
CA PRO A 43 -14.12 -16.64 27.98
C PRO A 43 -13.90 -16.42 26.47
N GLN A 44 -13.84 -17.49 25.69
CA GLN A 44 -13.52 -17.44 24.26
C GLN A 44 -14.70 -16.92 23.42
N LYS A 45 -15.94 -17.20 23.86
CA LYS A 45 -17.16 -16.79 23.18
C LYS A 45 -17.47 -15.30 23.41
N ASP A 46 -17.20 -14.81 24.62
CA ASP A 46 -17.38 -13.40 24.97
C ASP A 46 -16.40 -12.49 24.21
N GLN A 47 -15.12 -12.90 24.10
CA GLN A 47 -14.14 -12.15 23.31
C GLN A 47 -14.46 -12.13 21.82
N GLN A 48 -14.94 -13.25 21.25
CA GLN A 48 -15.30 -13.31 19.84
C GLN A 48 -16.46 -12.36 19.48
N ASN A 49 -17.46 -12.24 20.37
CA ASN A 49 -18.54 -11.27 20.18
C ASN A 49 -18.03 -9.83 20.24
N ALA A 50 -17.15 -9.52 21.22
CA ALA A 50 -16.55 -8.20 21.34
C ALA A 50 -15.70 -7.82 20.12
N ASP A 51 -14.91 -8.75 19.58
CA ASP A 51 -14.11 -8.54 18.37
C ASP A 51 -15.01 -8.22 17.15
N GLN A 52 -16.11 -8.96 16.98
CA GLN A 52 -17.07 -8.73 15.90
C GLN A 52 -17.82 -7.40 16.03
N ASP A 53 -18.24 -7.07 17.25
CA ASP A 53 -18.90 -5.79 17.55
C ASP A 53 -17.94 -4.61 17.29
N ALA A 54 -16.66 -4.77 17.60
CA ALA A 54 -15.64 -3.74 17.35
C ALA A 54 -15.49 -3.43 15.85
N ILE A 55 -15.47 -4.46 15.00
CA ILE A 55 -15.39 -4.31 13.54
C ILE A 55 -16.64 -3.63 13.01
N LYS A 56 -17.82 -4.14 13.39
CA LYS A 56 -19.10 -3.57 12.95
C LYS A 56 -19.20 -2.10 13.34
N LYS A 57 -18.79 -1.75 14.55
CA LYS A 57 -18.84 -0.37 15.01
C LYS A 57 -17.87 0.54 14.27
N MET A 58 -16.67 0.05 13.91
CA MET A 58 -15.74 0.79 13.05
C MET A 58 -16.36 1.08 11.67
N GLN A 59 -17.06 0.12 11.09
CA GLN A 59 -17.78 0.31 9.82
C GLN A 59 -18.88 1.37 9.97
N GLU A 60 -19.66 1.35 11.06
CA GLU A 60 -20.67 2.38 11.34
C GLU A 60 -20.04 3.78 11.49
N VAL A 61 -18.91 3.89 12.19
CA VAL A 61 -18.17 5.15 12.32
C VAL A 61 -17.71 5.65 10.95
N THR A 62 -17.18 4.75 10.12
CA THR A 62 -16.72 5.08 8.75
C THR A 62 -17.84 5.68 7.88
N LEU A 63 -19.07 5.16 8.00
CA LEU A 63 -20.23 5.65 7.25
C LEU A 63 -20.73 7.04 7.70
N GLN A 64 -20.40 7.46 8.92
CA GLN A 64 -20.91 8.70 9.52
C GLN A 64 -19.84 9.78 9.66
N ALA A 65 -18.57 9.39 9.62
CA ALA A 65 -17.45 10.26 9.86
C ALA A 65 -17.35 11.36 8.80
N LYS A 66 -17.21 12.60 9.28
CA LYS A 66 -16.91 13.76 8.46
C LYS A 66 -15.41 14.00 8.37
N GLU A 67 -14.68 13.58 9.39
CA GLU A 67 -13.26 13.80 9.52
C GLU A 67 -12.55 12.52 9.98
N PRO A 68 -11.31 12.25 9.53
CA PRO A 68 -10.57 11.05 9.90
C PRO A 68 -10.33 10.89 11.41
N VAL A 69 -10.29 12.01 12.16
CA VAL A 69 -10.11 12.01 13.62
C VAL A 69 -11.19 11.22 14.36
N GLU A 70 -12.38 11.07 13.79
CA GLU A 70 -13.48 10.28 14.38
C GLU A 70 -13.14 8.78 14.38
N LEU A 71 -12.56 8.28 13.28
CA LEU A 71 -12.08 6.91 13.15
C LEU A 71 -10.89 6.66 14.09
N ILE A 72 -9.93 7.58 14.11
CA ILE A 72 -8.76 7.51 15.01
C ILE A 72 -9.20 7.46 16.48
N THR A 73 -10.15 8.33 16.87
CA THR A 73 -10.70 8.35 18.24
C THR A 73 -11.35 7.03 18.63
N TYR A 74 -12.03 6.38 17.69
CA TYR A 74 -12.60 5.06 17.91
C TYR A 74 -11.52 3.99 18.04
N LEU A 75 -10.52 4.02 17.15
CA LEU A 75 -9.41 3.08 17.13
C LEU A 75 -8.60 3.13 18.43
N ASP A 76 -8.23 4.33 18.89
CA ASP A 76 -7.46 4.55 20.14
C ASP A 76 -8.13 3.92 21.37
N LYS A 77 -9.46 3.96 21.43
CA LYS A 77 -10.24 3.39 22.53
C LYS A 77 -10.36 1.87 22.45
N THR A 78 -10.36 1.33 21.24
CA THR A 78 -10.81 -0.04 20.97
C THR A 78 -9.65 -1.00 20.75
N ILE A 79 -8.59 -0.57 20.06
CA ILE A 79 -7.54 -1.44 19.52
C ILE A 79 -6.82 -2.28 20.58
N LYS A 80 -6.64 -1.73 21.79
CA LYS A 80 -5.98 -2.40 22.92
C LYS A 80 -6.81 -3.52 23.57
N ASN A 81 -8.11 -3.60 23.26
CA ASN A 81 -9.06 -4.52 23.90
C ASN A 81 -9.52 -5.65 22.95
N VAL A 82 -9.01 -5.67 21.72
CA VAL A 82 -9.32 -6.70 20.72
C VAL A 82 -8.09 -7.55 20.43
N LYS A 83 -8.29 -8.70 19.79
CA LYS A 83 -7.17 -9.52 19.31
C LYS A 83 -6.40 -8.81 18.20
N SER A 84 -5.16 -9.20 17.99
CA SER A 84 -4.31 -8.61 16.93
C SER A 84 -4.90 -8.78 15.53
N GLU A 85 -5.52 -9.91 15.23
CA GLU A 85 -6.18 -10.12 13.93
C GLU A 85 -7.37 -9.18 13.74
N THR A 86 -8.08 -8.84 14.82
CA THR A 86 -9.15 -7.84 14.81
C THR A 86 -8.58 -6.43 14.69
N ALA A 87 -7.48 -6.11 15.40
CA ALA A 87 -6.78 -4.84 15.28
C ALA A 87 -6.31 -4.58 13.84
N ASP A 88 -5.79 -5.62 13.16
CA ASP A 88 -5.43 -5.56 11.75
C ASP A 88 -6.65 -5.19 10.88
N GLN A 89 -7.81 -5.84 11.09
CA GLN A 89 -9.03 -5.52 10.35
C GLN A 89 -9.52 -4.09 10.59
N LEU A 90 -9.40 -3.57 11.81
CA LEU A 90 -9.71 -2.17 12.11
C LEU A 90 -8.81 -1.21 11.33
N LEU A 91 -7.51 -1.53 11.19
CA LEU A 91 -6.60 -0.74 10.35
C LEU A 91 -6.88 -0.89 8.86
N VAL A 92 -7.31 -2.06 8.38
CA VAL A 92 -7.75 -2.22 6.99
C VAL A 92 -8.93 -1.29 6.69
N ILE A 93 -9.93 -1.22 7.58
CA ILE A 93 -11.07 -0.31 7.40
C ILE A 93 -10.62 1.16 7.38
N LEU A 94 -9.67 1.53 8.26
CA LEU A 94 -9.09 2.88 8.26
C LEU A 94 -8.35 3.20 6.96
N ASP A 95 -7.56 2.26 6.45
CA ASP A 95 -6.80 2.41 5.21
C ASP A 95 -7.74 2.57 3.99
N GLU A 96 -8.79 1.75 3.91
CA GLU A 96 -9.84 1.87 2.89
C GLU A 96 -10.58 3.21 2.95
N TYR A 97 -10.82 3.73 4.16
CA TYR A 97 -11.37 5.08 4.33
C TYR A 97 -10.46 6.15 3.74
N TYR A 98 -9.15 6.12 4.02
CA TYR A 98 -8.24 7.08 3.40
C TYR A 98 -8.13 6.91 1.88
N ALA A 99 -8.05 5.67 1.39
CA ALA A 99 -7.97 5.39 -0.05
C ALA A 99 -9.16 5.98 -0.82
N THR A 100 -10.33 6.08 -0.19
CA THR A 100 -11.55 6.62 -0.79
C THR A 100 -11.74 8.13 -0.58
N HIS A 101 -11.29 8.69 0.55
CA HIS A 101 -11.61 10.08 0.93
C HIS A 101 -10.43 11.06 0.76
N LEU A 102 -9.19 10.59 0.62
CA LEU A 102 -8.01 11.47 0.59
C LEU A 102 -8.03 12.45 -0.61
N ILE A 103 -8.63 12.06 -1.73
CA ILE A 103 -8.81 12.95 -2.89
C ILE A 103 -9.71 14.14 -2.50
N GLU A 104 -10.89 13.86 -1.95
CA GLU A 104 -11.85 14.91 -1.56
C GLU A 104 -11.33 15.79 -0.41
N LEU A 105 -10.58 15.20 0.53
CA LEU A 105 -9.88 15.93 1.59
C LEU A 105 -8.88 16.92 1.00
N ASN A 106 -8.12 16.50 -0.02
CA ASN A 106 -7.16 17.37 -0.69
C ASN A 106 -7.82 18.43 -1.56
N GLU A 107 -8.92 18.13 -2.26
CA GLU A 107 -9.68 19.14 -2.99
C GLU A 107 -10.24 20.22 -2.06
N SER A 108 -10.75 19.81 -0.89
CA SER A 108 -11.24 20.72 0.14
C SER A 108 -10.10 21.55 0.73
N PHE A 109 -8.94 20.94 0.93
CA PHE A 109 -7.74 21.64 1.39
C PHE A 109 -7.23 22.66 0.37
N SER A 110 -7.20 22.33 -0.92
CA SER A 110 -6.82 23.29 -1.97
C SER A 110 -7.74 24.53 -2.00
N LYS A 111 -9.05 24.35 -1.77
CA LYS A 111 -9.99 25.48 -1.63
C LYS A 111 -9.66 26.32 -0.40
N LEU A 112 -9.41 25.67 0.75
CA LEU A 112 -9.02 26.34 1.98
C LEU A 112 -7.72 27.14 1.82
N LEU A 113 -6.73 26.59 1.09
CA LEU A 113 -5.44 27.25 0.83
C LEU A 113 -5.59 28.51 -0.03
N ALA A 114 -6.55 28.53 -0.96
CA ALA A 114 -6.85 29.67 -1.84
C ALA A 114 -7.54 30.83 -1.12
N GLU A 115 -8.13 30.59 0.05
CA GLU A 115 -8.85 31.60 0.83
C GLU A 115 -7.93 32.27 1.86
N ASN A 116 -8.26 33.52 2.21
CA ASN A 116 -7.68 34.24 3.36
C ASN A 116 -6.14 34.23 3.44
N SER A 117 -5.45 34.10 2.30
CA SER A 117 -3.99 33.93 2.23
C SER A 117 -3.47 32.73 3.04
N ASN A 118 -4.27 31.67 3.21
CA ASN A 118 -3.94 30.54 4.06
C ASN A 118 -2.67 29.80 3.59
N ALA A 119 -2.48 29.61 2.29
CA ALA A 119 -1.23 29.06 1.76
C ALA A 119 -0.01 29.85 2.24
N GLN A 120 -0.04 31.18 2.10
CA GLN A 120 1.04 32.06 2.53
C GLN A 120 1.28 31.99 4.04
N LYS A 121 0.22 31.98 4.86
CA LYS A 121 0.32 31.81 6.32
C LYS A 121 1.02 30.51 6.69
N LEU A 122 0.73 29.42 5.99
CA LEU A 122 1.37 28.12 6.21
C LEU A 122 2.83 28.13 5.76
N TYR A 123 3.15 28.75 4.62
CA TYR A 123 4.54 28.90 4.16
C TYR A 123 5.42 29.72 5.10
N GLU A 124 4.87 30.77 5.72
CA GLU A 124 5.60 31.61 6.69
C GLU A 124 6.01 30.86 7.96
N ILE A 125 5.33 29.75 8.29
CA ILE A 125 5.69 28.88 9.42
C ILE A 125 6.88 27.98 9.07
N GLY A 126 6.97 27.56 7.80
CA GLY A 126 8.01 26.65 7.30
C GLY A 126 7.74 25.16 7.58
N PHE A 127 8.64 24.31 7.07
CA PHE A 127 8.57 22.85 7.18
C PHE A 127 9.77 22.30 7.97
N PRO A 128 9.58 21.28 8.85
CA PRO A 128 8.30 20.66 9.21
C PRO A 128 7.36 21.63 9.94
N MET A 129 6.07 21.50 9.65
CA MET A 129 5.06 22.45 10.14
C MET A 129 4.84 22.31 11.65
N ASP A 130 4.99 23.43 12.36
CA ASP A 130 4.61 23.53 13.77
C ASP A 130 3.24 24.21 13.88
N VAL A 131 2.20 23.39 14.08
CA VAL A 131 0.81 23.85 14.17
C VAL A 131 0.58 24.86 15.30
N THR A 132 1.43 24.88 16.33
CA THR A 132 1.30 25.80 17.47
C THR A 132 1.60 27.25 17.07
N LYS A 133 2.33 27.46 15.98
CA LYS A 133 2.69 28.78 15.44
C LYS A 133 1.62 29.41 14.55
N ILE A 134 0.57 28.66 14.19
CA ILE A 134 -0.57 29.21 13.44
C ILE A 134 -1.35 30.16 14.35
N LYS A 135 -1.45 31.43 13.94
CA LYS A 135 -2.17 32.48 14.69
C LYS A 135 -3.67 32.52 14.38
N ASP A 136 -4.02 32.14 13.15
CA ASP A 136 -5.40 32.11 12.68
C ASP A 136 -6.10 30.89 13.32
N GLU A 137 -6.97 31.14 14.30
CA GLU A 137 -7.58 30.07 15.10
C GLU A 137 -8.43 29.09 14.27
N PRO A 138 -9.26 29.52 13.29
CA PRO A 138 -9.93 28.59 12.38
C PRO A 138 -8.97 27.69 11.59
N LEU A 139 -7.92 28.27 10.99
CA LEU A 139 -6.92 27.50 10.26
C LEU A 139 -6.15 26.56 11.19
N LYS A 140 -5.78 27.03 12.38
CA LYS A 140 -5.08 26.23 13.39
C LYS A 140 -5.91 25.02 13.78
N LYS A 141 -7.19 25.21 14.09
CA LYS A 141 -8.10 24.11 14.44
C LYS A 141 -8.25 23.13 13.27
N TYR A 142 -8.41 23.62 12.05
CA TYR A 142 -8.48 22.75 10.86
C TYR A 142 -7.23 21.86 10.74
N MET A 143 -6.03 22.45 10.84
CA MET A 143 -4.77 21.70 10.76
C MET A 143 -4.63 20.70 11.90
N GLN A 144 -4.98 21.09 13.14
CA GLN A 144 -4.96 20.20 14.30
C GLN A 144 -5.88 18.99 14.11
N ASP A 145 -7.09 19.20 13.58
CA ASP A 145 -8.04 18.11 13.33
C ASP A 145 -7.49 17.12 12.27
N LYS A 146 -6.78 17.63 11.24
CA LYS A 146 -6.12 16.77 10.23
C LYS A 146 -4.95 15.97 10.82
N PHE A 147 -4.11 16.59 11.64
CA PHE A 147 -3.03 15.88 12.34
C PHE A 147 -3.57 14.85 13.35
N ALA A 148 -4.64 15.17 14.08
CA ALA A 148 -5.32 14.23 14.97
C ALA A 148 -5.96 13.06 14.20
N GLY A 149 -6.35 13.30 12.95
CA GLY A 149 -6.72 12.30 11.97
C GLY A 149 -5.53 11.56 11.34
N LYS A 150 -4.33 11.59 11.94
CA LYS A 150 -3.10 10.90 11.49
C LYS A 150 -2.77 11.17 10.01
N LEU A 151 -3.00 12.40 9.56
CA LEU A 151 -2.53 12.90 8.27
C LEU A 151 -1.25 13.70 8.47
N ALA A 152 -0.33 13.58 7.52
CA ALA A 152 0.87 14.39 7.41
C ALA A 152 0.69 15.41 6.28
N LEU A 153 1.16 16.64 6.52
CA LEU A 153 1.24 17.65 5.48
C LEU A 153 2.49 17.41 4.62
N SER A 154 2.32 17.41 3.32
CA SER A 154 3.39 17.25 2.34
C SER A 154 3.39 18.43 1.36
N ASP A 155 4.55 18.67 0.76
CA ASP A 155 4.75 19.66 -0.29
C ASP A 155 5.29 18.96 -1.54
N HIS A 156 4.76 19.34 -2.70
CA HIS A 156 5.33 19.00 -3.99
C HIS A 156 5.40 20.25 -4.85
N GLN A 157 6.59 20.81 -5.00
CA GLN A 157 6.84 21.99 -5.83
C GLN A 157 5.98 23.22 -5.47
N GLY A 158 5.62 23.39 -4.19
CA GLY A 158 4.77 24.48 -3.74
C GLY A 158 3.27 24.13 -3.70
N ASP A 159 2.88 22.91 -4.06
CA ASP A 159 1.53 22.40 -3.83
C ASP A 159 1.47 21.63 -2.51
N LEU A 160 0.74 22.19 -1.54
CA LEU A 160 0.52 21.55 -0.25
C LEU A 160 -0.64 20.56 -0.31
N TYR A 161 -0.42 19.36 0.23
CA TYR A 161 -1.44 18.31 0.26
C TYR A 161 -1.28 17.39 1.48
N TRP A 162 -2.37 16.74 1.85
CA TRP A 162 -2.42 15.70 2.88
C TRP A 162 -2.04 14.35 2.30
N LYS A 163 -1.25 13.61 3.07
CA LYS A 163 -1.01 12.17 2.91
C LYS A 163 -1.25 11.45 4.23
N VAL A 164 -1.46 10.14 4.18
CA VAL A 164 -1.58 9.31 5.38
C VAL A 164 -0.23 9.26 6.09
N ASP A 165 -0.22 9.54 7.40
CA ASP A 165 0.97 9.47 8.24
C ASP A 165 1.19 8.04 8.75
N TYR A 166 1.72 7.19 7.88
CA TYR A 166 2.05 5.81 8.23
C TYR A 166 3.15 5.70 9.29
N GLU A 167 4.00 6.72 9.46
CA GLU A 167 4.97 6.75 10.56
C GLU A 167 4.24 6.91 11.90
N ALA A 168 3.32 7.88 11.99
CA ALA A 168 2.53 8.11 13.20
C ALA A 168 1.58 6.94 13.51
N LEU A 169 0.91 6.38 12.48
CA LEU A 169 0.06 5.19 12.65
C LEU A 169 0.89 4.01 13.17
N ARG A 170 2.07 3.76 12.61
CA ARG A 170 2.95 2.66 13.04
C ARG A 170 3.40 2.87 14.48
N GLY A 171 3.82 4.09 14.82
CA GLY A 171 4.27 4.44 16.18
C GLY A 171 3.18 4.20 17.24
N GLU A 172 1.93 4.48 16.90
CA GLU A 172 0.79 4.31 17.82
C GLU A 172 0.34 2.85 17.96
N TYR A 173 0.21 2.14 16.84
CA TYR A 173 -0.57 0.91 16.81
C TYR A 173 0.25 -0.38 16.73
N SER A 174 1.55 -0.32 16.40
CA SER A 174 2.34 -1.54 16.12
C SER A 174 2.37 -2.59 17.24
N SER A 175 2.21 -2.21 18.51
CA SER A 175 2.20 -3.16 19.62
C SER A 175 0.95 -4.06 19.65
N TYR A 176 -0.12 -3.65 18.97
CA TYR A 176 -1.41 -4.37 18.97
C TYR A 176 -1.59 -5.26 17.73
N LEU A 177 -0.75 -5.09 16.71
CA LEU A 177 -0.92 -5.70 15.39
C LEU A 177 -0.21 -7.04 15.26
N THR A 178 -0.60 -7.82 14.26
CA THR A 178 0.19 -8.99 13.86
C THR A 178 1.48 -8.56 13.16
N ASP A 179 2.44 -9.48 13.03
CA ASP A 179 3.69 -9.19 12.31
C ASP A 179 3.47 -8.96 10.80
N ASP A 180 2.41 -9.53 10.24
CA ASP A 180 1.95 -9.27 8.87
C ASP A 180 1.61 -7.78 8.70
N MET A 181 0.65 -7.28 9.49
CA MET A 181 0.22 -5.90 9.38
C MET A 181 1.33 -4.90 9.72
N LYS A 182 2.20 -5.22 10.69
CA LYS A 182 3.40 -4.40 10.96
C LYS A 182 4.31 -4.28 9.74
N ALA A 183 4.54 -5.39 9.03
CA ALA A 183 5.35 -5.39 7.82
C ALA A 183 4.67 -4.60 6.69
N TYR A 184 3.34 -4.70 6.54
CA TYR A 184 2.59 -3.87 5.60
C TYR A 184 2.74 -2.37 5.89
N MET A 185 2.53 -1.95 7.15
CA MET A 185 2.66 -0.55 7.55
C MET A 185 4.08 -0.03 7.33
N GLU A 186 5.08 -0.88 7.48
CA GLU A 186 6.46 -0.52 7.20
C GLU A 186 6.69 -0.20 5.71
N LEU A 187 6.11 -1.00 4.80
CA LEU A 187 6.17 -0.75 3.36
C LEU A 187 5.46 0.56 3.00
N GLN A 188 4.26 0.77 3.52
CA GLN A 188 3.49 2.00 3.30
C GLN A 188 4.22 3.24 3.83
N ARG A 189 4.92 3.10 4.97
CA ARG A 189 5.75 4.17 5.50
C ARG A 189 6.92 4.51 4.60
N ASP A 190 7.61 3.51 4.05
CA ASP A 190 8.72 3.76 3.11
C ASP A 190 8.24 4.53 1.88
N GLU A 191 7.08 4.14 1.33
CA GLU A 191 6.50 4.81 0.17
C GLU A 191 6.00 6.22 0.51
N SER A 192 5.27 6.39 1.62
CA SER A 192 4.72 7.69 2.02
C SER A 192 5.83 8.70 2.36
N ASN A 193 6.91 8.27 3.02
CA ASN A 193 7.99 9.17 3.44
C ASN A 193 8.96 9.51 2.29
N LYS A 194 9.25 8.53 1.44
CA LYS A 194 10.18 8.70 0.33
C LYS A 194 9.67 7.91 -0.87
N PRO A 195 8.71 8.47 -1.63
CA PRO A 195 8.12 7.82 -2.79
C PRO A 195 9.19 7.36 -3.77
N ILE A 196 8.96 6.27 -4.51
CA ILE A 196 9.97 5.77 -5.45
C ILE A 196 10.10 6.66 -6.69
N SER A 197 9.04 7.35 -7.08
CA SER A 197 9.00 8.18 -8.28
C SER A 197 8.09 9.40 -8.10
N SER A 198 8.40 10.46 -8.86
CA SER A 198 7.59 11.67 -8.97
C SER A 198 7.82 12.30 -10.33
N ASP A 199 6.76 12.86 -10.93
CA ASP A 199 6.77 13.43 -12.29
C ASP A 199 7.41 12.49 -13.34
N GLY A 200 7.26 11.19 -13.08
CA GLY A 200 7.78 10.09 -13.87
C GLY A 200 9.29 9.86 -13.80
N SER A 201 10.00 10.49 -12.87
CA SER A 201 11.44 10.22 -12.61
C SER A 201 11.60 9.50 -11.28
N LEU A 202 12.67 8.70 -11.13
CA LEU A 202 12.96 8.07 -9.84
C LEU A 202 13.41 9.13 -8.80
N MET A 203 12.77 9.11 -7.63
CA MET A 203 13.14 9.98 -6.48
C MET A 203 14.18 9.33 -5.57
N ILE A 204 14.47 8.05 -5.82
CA ILE A 204 15.47 7.25 -5.11
C ILE A 204 16.48 6.68 -6.10
N THR A 205 17.62 6.21 -5.59
CA THR A 205 18.57 5.50 -6.47
C THR A 205 17.96 4.20 -6.97
N ARG A 206 18.35 3.77 -8.17
CA ARG A 206 17.93 2.47 -8.70
C ARG A 206 18.34 1.33 -7.75
N GLN A 207 19.51 1.41 -7.12
CA GLN A 207 19.93 0.45 -6.09
C GLN A 207 18.93 0.39 -4.91
N GLU A 208 18.52 1.55 -4.37
CA GLU A 208 17.53 1.61 -3.29
C GLU A 208 16.18 1.02 -3.73
N LEU A 209 15.74 1.27 -4.97
CA LEU A 209 14.53 0.63 -5.51
C LEU A 209 14.67 -0.89 -5.56
N GLY A 210 15.83 -1.41 -5.95
CA GLY A 210 16.14 -2.85 -5.89
C GLY A 210 15.97 -3.43 -4.48
N GLU A 211 16.53 -2.77 -3.46
CA GLU A 211 16.38 -3.20 -2.07
C GLU A 211 14.91 -3.18 -1.61
N ARG A 212 14.14 -2.17 -2.03
CA ARG A 212 12.70 -2.10 -1.75
C ARG A 212 11.92 -3.23 -2.41
N ILE A 213 12.26 -3.60 -3.65
CA ILE A 213 11.63 -4.75 -4.33
C ILE A 213 11.89 -6.04 -3.55
N VAL A 214 13.11 -6.26 -3.06
CA VAL A 214 13.45 -7.44 -2.25
C VAL A 214 12.68 -7.45 -0.93
N LYS A 215 12.49 -6.28 -0.30
CA LYS A 215 11.67 -6.16 0.92
C LYS A 215 10.20 -6.52 0.65
N VAL A 216 9.65 -6.05 -0.47
CA VAL A 216 8.29 -6.36 -0.90
C VAL A 216 8.14 -7.86 -1.23
N GLU A 217 9.10 -8.46 -1.95
CA GLU A 217 9.12 -9.90 -2.22
C GLU A 217 9.15 -10.72 -0.93
N LYS A 218 9.95 -10.29 0.05
CA LYS A 218 10.02 -10.94 1.36
C LYS A 218 8.67 -10.94 2.06
N TYR A 219 7.95 -9.81 2.03
CA TYR A 219 6.58 -9.75 2.54
C TYR A 219 5.68 -10.77 1.84
N LEU A 220 5.66 -10.78 0.50
CA LEU A 220 4.78 -11.65 -0.29
C LEU A 220 5.08 -13.14 -0.11
N THR A 221 6.32 -13.47 0.24
CA THR A 221 6.75 -14.85 0.52
C THR A 221 6.46 -15.26 1.97
N THR A 222 6.58 -14.33 2.92
CA THR A 222 6.37 -14.60 4.35
C THR A 222 4.89 -14.63 4.73
N TYR A 223 4.09 -13.73 4.15
CA TYR A 223 2.68 -13.53 4.45
C TYR A 223 1.83 -13.88 3.23
N ASP A 224 1.95 -15.11 2.75
CA ASP A 224 1.27 -15.61 1.55
C ASP A 224 -0.25 -15.69 1.66
N LYS A 225 -0.80 -15.53 2.86
CA LYS A 225 -2.24 -15.41 3.16
C LYS A 225 -2.57 -14.11 3.89
N GLY A 226 -1.65 -13.14 3.85
CA GLY A 226 -1.80 -11.89 4.57
C GLY A 226 -2.97 -11.07 4.03
N ILE A 227 -3.65 -10.34 4.92
CA ILE A 227 -4.87 -9.58 4.58
C ILE A 227 -4.59 -8.48 3.54
N LYS A 228 -3.34 -7.99 3.47
CA LYS A 228 -2.87 -6.97 2.54
C LYS A 228 -2.04 -7.50 1.36
N LYS A 229 -2.02 -8.82 1.14
CA LYS A 229 -1.24 -9.44 0.06
C LYS A 229 -1.49 -8.83 -1.32
N THR A 230 -2.76 -8.61 -1.67
CA THR A 230 -3.13 -8.04 -2.98
C THR A 230 -2.52 -6.65 -3.17
N ASP A 231 -2.61 -5.80 -2.16
CA ASP A 231 -2.06 -4.44 -2.19
C ASP A 231 -0.53 -4.47 -2.33
N VAL A 232 0.14 -5.32 -1.56
CA VAL A 232 1.60 -5.44 -1.61
C VAL A 232 2.09 -6.04 -2.94
N ARG A 233 1.30 -6.93 -3.56
CA ARG A 233 1.61 -7.45 -4.89
C ARG A 233 1.46 -6.38 -5.97
N ASN A 234 0.46 -5.51 -5.86
CA ASN A 234 0.35 -4.35 -6.75
C ASN A 234 1.56 -3.41 -6.57
N LEU A 235 2.00 -3.18 -5.33
CA LEU A 235 3.22 -2.41 -5.04
C LEU A 235 4.47 -3.06 -5.68
N TYR A 236 4.61 -4.38 -5.57
CA TYR A 236 5.69 -5.14 -6.20
C TYR A 236 5.70 -4.95 -7.73
N GLN A 237 4.51 -5.02 -8.36
CA GLN A 237 4.38 -4.80 -9.79
C GLN A 237 4.79 -3.37 -10.19
N THR A 238 4.32 -2.35 -9.46
CA THR A 238 4.71 -0.96 -9.69
C THR A 238 6.23 -0.80 -9.57
N TYR A 239 6.83 -1.35 -8.52
CA TYR A 239 8.28 -1.25 -8.33
C TYR A 239 9.06 -1.94 -9.44
N LEU A 240 8.63 -3.13 -9.90
CA LEU A 240 9.26 -3.82 -11.03
C LEU A 240 9.14 -3.01 -12.33
N GLN A 241 8.00 -2.37 -12.59
CA GLN A 241 7.80 -1.53 -13.77
C GLN A 241 8.72 -0.29 -13.73
N GLU A 242 8.80 0.41 -12.61
CA GLU A 242 9.71 1.53 -12.43
C GLU A 242 11.19 1.11 -12.50
N TYR A 243 11.49 -0.11 -12.03
CA TYR A 243 12.84 -0.64 -12.05
C TYR A 243 13.29 -1.09 -13.44
N LEU A 244 12.41 -1.66 -14.27
CA LEU A 244 12.78 -2.37 -15.51
C LEU A 244 12.24 -1.77 -16.82
N SER A 245 11.13 -1.01 -16.80
CA SER A 245 10.41 -0.63 -18.01
C SER A 245 10.12 0.87 -18.16
N ASN A 246 9.88 1.59 -17.07
CA ASN A 246 9.55 3.02 -17.12
C ASN A 246 10.82 3.87 -17.21
N TYR A 247 11.59 3.65 -18.28
CA TYR A 247 12.81 4.40 -18.52
C TYR A 247 12.55 5.84 -18.92
N ARG A 248 13.20 6.75 -18.21
CA ARG A 248 13.32 8.16 -18.56
C ARG A 248 14.78 8.53 -18.78
N TYR A 249 15.08 9.84 -18.78
CA TYR A 249 16.38 10.41 -19.12
C TYR A 249 17.56 9.76 -18.38
N GLU A 250 17.34 9.28 -17.15
CA GLU A 250 18.35 8.64 -16.33
C GLU A 250 18.60 7.14 -16.61
N ALA A 251 18.00 6.57 -17.67
CA ALA A 251 18.18 5.15 -17.99
C ALA A 251 18.66 4.87 -19.42
N ILE A 252 18.49 5.80 -20.36
CA ILE A 252 18.77 5.59 -21.78
C ILE A 252 19.72 6.65 -22.33
N ASP A 253 20.73 6.22 -23.07
CA ASP A 253 21.52 7.10 -23.93
C ASP A 253 20.74 7.43 -25.20
N GLU A 254 20.22 8.65 -25.29
CA GLU A 254 19.42 9.15 -26.41
C GLU A 254 20.16 9.17 -27.77
N LYS A 255 21.49 9.05 -27.79
CA LYS A 255 22.25 8.99 -29.05
C LYS A 255 22.34 7.58 -29.61
N THR A 256 22.33 6.58 -28.73
CA THR A 256 22.55 5.18 -29.10
C THR A 256 21.32 4.31 -28.88
N MET A 257 20.28 4.85 -28.22
CA MET A 257 19.10 4.14 -27.72
C MET A 257 19.46 2.99 -26.76
N LYS A 258 20.66 3.01 -26.19
CA LYS A 258 21.14 1.97 -25.29
C LYS A 258 20.79 2.25 -23.86
N LEU A 259 20.65 1.17 -23.09
CA LEU A 259 20.66 1.23 -21.64
C LEU A 259 21.96 1.86 -21.18
N LEU A 260 21.87 2.80 -20.25
CA LEU A 260 23.05 3.43 -19.68
C LEU A 260 23.90 2.39 -18.91
N PRO A 261 25.24 2.45 -19.01
CA PRO A 261 26.13 1.48 -18.36
C PRO A 261 25.91 1.38 -16.85
N GLU A 262 25.61 2.49 -16.17
CA GLU A 262 25.32 2.52 -14.74
C GLU A 262 24.03 1.78 -14.36
N VAL A 263 23.01 1.82 -15.22
CA VAL A 263 21.76 1.09 -15.02
C VAL A 263 21.99 -0.40 -15.21
N LYS A 264 22.72 -0.78 -16.28
CA LYS A 264 23.12 -2.17 -16.49
C LYS A 264 23.93 -2.71 -15.31
N LYS A 265 24.90 -1.95 -14.82
CA LYS A 265 25.71 -2.30 -13.64
C LYS A 265 24.83 -2.47 -12.39
N ALA A 266 23.80 -1.64 -12.20
CA ALA A 266 22.88 -1.79 -11.08
C ALA A 266 22.13 -3.13 -11.14
N TYR A 267 21.69 -3.57 -12.32
CA TYR A 267 21.05 -4.88 -12.50
C TYR A 267 22.03 -6.05 -12.29
N GLU A 268 23.24 -5.94 -12.81
CA GLU A 268 24.28 -6.96 -12.63
C GLU A 268 24.65 -7.11 -11.14
N GLN A 269 24.78 -5.99 -10.43
CA GLN A 269 25.02 -5.99 -8.99
C GLN A 269 23.83 -6.57 -8.22
N PHE A 270 22.60 -6.18 -8.59
CA PHE A 270 21.39 -6.70 -7.98
C PHE A 270 21.26 -8.23 -8.10
N THR A 271 21.47 -8.78 -9.30
CA THR A 271 21.39 -10.23 -9.53
C THR A 271 22.47 -11.01 -8.78
N LYS A 272 23.64 -10.40 -8.56
CA LYS A 272 24.71 -10.96 -7.73
C LYS A 272 24.35 -10.96 -6.24
N ASP A 273 23.95 -9.81 -5.71
CA ASP A 273 23.71 -9.63 -4.27
C ASP A 273 22.45 -10.35 -3.79
N HIS A 274 21.45 -10.48 -4.68
CA HIS A 274 20.14 -11.05 -4.36
C HIS A 274 19.84 -12.33 -5.15
N SER A 275 20.87 -13.09 -5.55
CA SER A 275 20.79 -14.27 -6.44
C SER A 275 19.76 -15.36 -6.04
N GLY A 276 19.36 -15.42 -4.77
CA GLY A 276 18.34 -16.36 -4.27
C GLY A 276 16.89 -15.86 -4.34
N THR A 277 16.66 -14.63 -4.78
CA THR A 277 15.33 -14.02 -4.87
C THR A 277 14.65 -14.32 -6.21
N LYS A 278 13.32 -14.39 -6.21
CA LYS A 278 12.50 -14.47 -7.42
C LYS A 278 12.74 -13.25 -8.32
N THR A 279 12.90 -12.08 -7.72
CA THR A 279 13.24 -10.83 -8.43
C THR A 279 14.56 -10.96 -9.19
N ALA A 280 15.61 -11.52 -8.58
CA ALA A 280 16.89 -11.71 -9.29
C ALA A 280 16.75 -12.62 -10.52
N GLY A 281 15.86 -13.60 -10.48
CA GLY A 281 15.48 -14.38 -11.67
C GLY A 281 14.92 -13.51 -12.79
N ILE A 282 13.92 -12.66 -12.48
CA ILE A 282 13.32 -11.73 -13.45
C ILE A 282 14.36 -10.77 -14.03
N VAL A 283 15.19 -10.16 -13.17
CA VAL A 283 16.23 -9.22 -13.59
C VAL A 283 17.30 -9.91 -14.45
N THR A 284 17.64 -11.16 -14.14
CA THR A 284 18.57 -11.98 -14.95
C THR A 284 18.01 -12.24 -16.34
N GLU A 285 16.74 -12.64 -16.44
CA GLU A 285 16.07 -12.82 -17.73
C GLU A 285 16.05 -11.51 -18.53
N TYR A 286 15.77 -10.38 -17.87
CA TYR A 286 15.78 -9.08 -18.50
C TYR A 286 17.17 -8.72 -19.05
N LEU A 287 18.21 -8.88 -18.24
CA LEU A 287 19.61 -8.66 -18.67
C LEU A 287 19.99 -9.51 -19.88
N GLN A 288 19.51 -10.74 -19.98
CA GLN A 288 19.74 -11.58 -21.16
C GLN A 288 19.09 -10.97 -22.41
N THR A 289 17.87 -10.46 -22.31
CA THR A 289 17.18 -9.77 -23.41
C THR A 289 17.90 -8.49 -23.82
N VAL A 290 18.34 -7.68 -22.85
CA VAL A 290 19.16 -6.48 -23.10
C VAL A 290 20.47 -6.83 -23.81
N ASN A 291 21.17 -7.88 -23.35
CA ASN A 291 22.43 -8.34 -23.95
C ASN A 291 22.25 -8.85 -25.38
N LYS A 292 21.16 -9.58 -25.68
CA LYS A 292 20.84 -10.02 -27.06
C LYS A 292 20.70 -8.84 -28.02
N ASN A 293 20.19 -7.71 -27.53
CA ASN A 293 20.07 -6.46 -28.28
C ASN A 293 21.34 -5.58 -28.23
N LYS A 294 22.46 -6.08 -27.71
CA LYS A 294 23.71 -5.31 -27.54
C LYS A 294 23.46 -3.99 -26.78
N ASP A 295 22.64 -4.09 -25.74
CA ASP A 295 22.19 -3.02 -24.85
C ASP A 295 21.19 -2.02 -25.46
N VAL A 296 20.81 -2.17 -26.73
CA VAL A 296 19.82 -1.28 -27.37
C VAL A 296 18.42 -1.61 -26.85
N ILE A 297 17.72 -0.61 -26.31
CA ILE A 297 16.38 -0.77 -25.73
C ILE A 297 15.30 -0.30 -26.69
N TYR A 298 15.54 0.83 -27.37
CA TYR A 298 14.58 1.45 -28.27
C TYR A 298 15.12 1.55 -29.70
N GLU A 299 14.22 1.70 -30.67
CA GLU A 299 14.56 2.29 -31.96
C GLU A 299 14.69 3.81 -31.83
N HIS A 300 15.39 4.43 -32.77
CA HIS A 300 15.33 5.88 -32.90
C HIS A 300 13.92 6.32 -33.30
N GLY A 301 13.44 7.39 -32.68
CA GLY A 301 12.17 8.00 -33.03
C GLY A 301 12.23 8.77 -34.36
N LYS A 302 11.07 9.30 -34.77
CA LYS A 302 10.96 10.09 -36.00
C LYS A 302 11.33 11.54 -35.74
N ALA A 303 12.13 12.10 -36.65
CA ALA A 303 12.53 13.50 -36.61
C ALA A 303 11.31 14.43 -36.57
N GLY A 304 11.27 15.33 -35.59
CA GLY A 304 10.16 16.27 -35.38
C GLY A 304 8.99 15.70 -34.56
N GLU A 305 9.02 14.42 -34.19
CA GLU A 305 7.99 13.78 -33.35
C GLU A 305 8.53 13.38 -31.98
N SER A 306 9.57 12.53 -31.95
CA SER A 306 10.20 12.02 -30.72
C SER A 306 11.64 11.58 -30.98
N ILE A 307 12.50 11.70 -29.98
CA ILE A 307 13.87 11.17 -30.01
C ILE A 307 13.86 9.64 -29.84
N ILE A 308 13.00 9.16 -28.94
CA ILE A 308 12.86 7.73 -28.60
C ILE A 308 11.68 7.15 -29.39
N GLY A 309 11.93 6.04 -30.10
CA GLY A 309 10.94 5.27 -30.83
C GLY A 309 10.40 4.07 -30.03
N ASP A 310 9.86 3.08 -30.73
CA ASP A 310 9.34 1.87 -30.10
C ASP A 310 10.46 1.06 -29.43
N ALA A 311 10.12 0.34 -28.36
CA ALA A 311 11.04 -0.61 -27.75
C ALA A 311 11.33 -1.77 -28.71
N LYS A 312 12.52 -2.37 -28.62
CA LYS A 312 12.85 -3.58 -29.37
C LYS A 312 11.79 -4.67 -29.11
N PRO A 313 11.40 -5.48 -30.11
CA PRO A 313 10.25 -6.38 -29.98
C PRO A 313 10.33 -7.34 -28.78
N ASP A 314 11.51 -7.88 -28.48
CA ASP A 314 11.74 -8.79 -27.35
C ASP A 314 11.80 -8.05 -26.00
N ILE A 315 12.30 -6.82 -25.97
CA ILE A 315 12.21 -5.93 -24.80
C ILE A 315 10.74 -5.59 -24.51
N SER A 316 9.98 -5.17 -25.53
CA SER A 316 8.55 -4.85 -25.41
C SER A 316 7.75 -6.07 -24.94
N MET A 317 8.02 -7.25 -25.51
CA MET A 317 7.40 -8.50 -25.10
C MET A 317 7.71 -8.82 -23.63
N PHE A 318 8.97 -8.72 -23.20
CA PHE A 318 9.35 -8.95 -21.81
C PHE A 318 8.59 -8.03 -20.85
N TRP A 319 8.51 -6.72 -21.17
CA TRP A 319 7.77 -5.76 -20.35
C TRP A 319 6.27 -6.07 -20.29
N GLY A 320 5.68 -6.48 -21.41
CA GLY A 320 4.27 -6.88 -21.48
C GLY A 320 3.94 -8.12 -20.63
N GLU A 321 4.92 -9.00 -20.40
CA GLU A 321 4.76 -10.20 -19.58
C GLU A 321 5.00 -9.98 -18.09
N LEU A 322 5.52 -8.82 -17.65
CA LEU A 322 5.90 -8.58 -16.25
C LEU A 322 4.74 -8.85 -15.28
N GLN A 323 3.55 -8.32 -15.57
CA GLN A 323 2.38 -8.55 -14.73
C GLN A 323 2.04 -10.05 -14.64
N HIS A 324 2.10 -10.77 -15.76
CA HIS A 324 1.84 -12.21 -15.76
C HIS A 324 2.87 -12.98 -14.92
N LYS A 325 4.15 -12.62 -14.99
CA LYS A 325 5.21 -13.20 -14.16
C LYS A 325 4.95 -12.95 -12.67
N VAL A 326 4.56 -11.74 -12.27
CA VAL A 326 4.17 -11.43 -10.88
C VAL A 326 3.03 -12.33 -10.42
N GLU A 327 2.02 -12.51 -11.27
CA GLU A 327 0.84 -13.33 -10.97
C GLU A 327 1.15 -14.81 -10.84
N GLN A 328 2.05 -15.34 -11.65
CA GLN A 328 2.54 -16.70 -11.49
C GLN A 328 3.28 -16.90 -10.16
N LEU A 329 4.03 -15.89 -9.71
CA LEU A 329 4.86 -15.97 -8.51
C LEU A 329 4.08 -15.77 -7.21
N PHE A 330 3.05 -14.91 -7.23
CA PHE A 330 2.36 -14.40 -6.03
C PHE A 330 0.83 -14.30 -6.13
N GLY A 331 0.21 -14.71 -7.24
CA GLY A 331 -1.23 -14.52 -7.47
C GLY A 331 -2.16 -15.58 -6.89
N LYS A 332 -1.63 -16.62 -6.22
CA LYS A 332 -2.41 -17.69 -5.60
C LYS A 332 -2.82 -17.38 -4.17
#